data_AF-A0A2E0M1S5-F1
#
_entry.id   AF-A0A2E0M1S5-F1
#
_cell.length_a   1.000
_cell.length_b   1.000
_cell.length_c   1.000
_cell.angle_alpha   90.00
_cell.angle_beta   90.00
_cell.angle_gamma   90.00
#
_symmetry.space_group_name_H-M   'P 1'
#
loop_
_entity.id
_entity.type
_entity.pdbx_description
1 polymer ?
#
loop_
_entity_poly.entity_id
_entity_poly.type
_entity_poly.pdbx_seq_one_letter_code
_entity_poly.pdbx_strand_id
1 'polypeptide(L)'
;MGLDMPYSLQITSLMRATMSDNPASIDQATFPFPLEAGGFRLAMGLRHITEADWLLPGPDRAEQMAERARLLGEQPDSVLACLPSAERAAGIVLRLVDPNAAGANGIAALRALGHLVQEDFCIMQRPANEDSYRLTGAVLCFPNRWRLADKLGQPMAGIHTPVPAYTDKLQKPVDRFFTNLKSGKIAMRHNWSLHADSILFHPASSSEDHDRAVASVTASNAGETVFMRVERQTLRRIEGAGDDTILFTIRTLIAPLAVAADTTDKRQALDDNLTTMPQDMQRYKAMASLLDPVHSWIMAQQ
;
A
#
# COMPACT_ATOMS: atom_id res chain seq x y z
N MET A 1 7.91 1.08 37.04
CA MET A 1 6.53 0.65 36.75
C MET A 1 5.89 1.72 35.88
N GLY A 2 6.13 1.66 34.58
CA GLY A 2 5.38 2.44 33.59
C GLY A 2 4.22 1.57 33.15
N LEU A 3 2.99 2.04 33.35
CA LEU A 3 1.80 1.36 32.88
C LEU A 3 1.67 1.62 31.37
N ASP A 4 1.84 0.58 30.57
CA ASP A 4 1.44 0.56 29.16
C ASP A 4 -0.05 0.87 29.07
N MET A 5 -0.38 1.96 28.37
CA MET A 5 -1.75 2.32 28.06
C MET A 5 -2.31 1.36 27.00
N PRO A 6 -3.53 0.82 27.17
CA PRO A 6 -4.13 -0.07 26.18
C PRO A 6 -4.44 0.66 24.87
N TYR A 7 -4.10 0.00 23.74
CA TYR A 7 -4.16 0.47 22.34
C TYR A 7 -5.43 1.27 21.97
N SER A 8 -6.58 0.93 22.58
CA SER A 8 -7.86 1.63 22.39
C SER A 8 -7.83 3.13 22.71
N LEU A 9 -6.95 3.58 23.61
CA LEU A 9 -6.89 4.99 24.05
C LEU A 9 -6.05 5.88 23.12
N GLN A 10 -5.13 5.31 22.32
CA GLN A 10 -4.35 6.07 21.32
C GLN A 10 -5.21 6.45 20.11
N ILE A 11 -6.17 5.60 19.72
CA ILE A 11 -7.07 5.84 18.58
C ILE A 11 -8.04 7.00 18.87
N THR A 12 -8.52 7.16 20.11
CA THR A 12 -9.48 8.21 20.47
C THR A 12 -8.85 9.62 20.48
N SER A 13 -7.55 9.73 20.77
CA SER A 13 -6.88 11.03 20.94
C SER A 13 -6.58 11.77 19.63
N LEU A 14 -6.52 11.07 18.50
CA LEU A 14 -6.19 11.63 17.17
C LEU A 14 -7.43 12.05 16.36
N MET A 15 -8.65 11.91 16.91
CA MET A 15 -9.93 12.15 16.20
C MET A 15 -10.32 13.64 16.04
N ARG A 16 -9.49 14.60 16.47
CA ARG A 16 -9.80 16.05 16.40
C ARG A 16 -8.66 16.85 15.75
N ALA A 17 -8.67 16.96 14.43
CA ALA A 17 -7.97 18.03 13.71
C ALA A 17 -8.73 18.39 12.42
N THR A 18 -8.77 19.69 12.13
CA THR A 18 -9.64 20.39 11.17
C THR A 18 -9.15 20.33 9.72
N MET A 19 -10.11 20.45 8.79
CA MET A 19 -9.95 20.36 7.33
C MET A 19 -9.06 21.48 6.75
N SER A 20 -8.22 21.11 5.77
CA SER A 20 -7.41 21.98 4.91
C SER A 20 -7.68 21.61 3.45
N ASP A 21 -7.73 22.60 2.55
CA ASP A 21 -8.04 22.42 1.11
C ASP A 21 -6.87 21.82 0.29
N ASN A 22 -5.95 21.08 0.92
CA ASN A 22 -4.84 20.41 0.26
C ASN A 22 -4.81 18.93 0.70
N PRO A 23 -5.21 17.98 -0.16
CA PRO A 23 -5.31 16.59 0.24
C PRO A 23 -3.92 16.01 0.49
N ALA A 24 -3.73 15.49 1.70
CA ALA A 24 -2.67 14.62 2.18
C ALA A 24 -1.34 15.30 2.59
N SER A 25 -1.35 16.29 3.49
CA SER A 25 -0.07 16.75 4.06
C SER A 25 0.48 15.76 5.10
N ILE A 26 1.09 14.68 4.62
CA ILE A 26 2.15 14.00 5.37
C ILE A 26 3.36 14.94 5.31
N ASP A 27 3.88 15.34 6.46
CA ASP A 27 5.04 16.23 6.53
C ASP A 27 6.35 15.47 6.26
N GLN A 28 7.43 16.23 6.07
CA GLN A 28 8.78 15.67 5.83
C GLN A 28 9.22 14.72 6.95
N ALA A 29 8.85 15.00 8.19
CA ALA A 29 9.28 14.24 9.36
C ALA A 29 8.63 12.85 9.43
N THR A 30 7.42 12.70 8.85
CA THR A 30 6.63 11.47 8.92
C THR A 30 6.63 10.67 7.62
N PHE A 31 7.08 11.25 6.50
CA PHE A 31 7.09 10.55 5.21
C PHE A 31 8.23 9.51 5.10
N PRO A 32 7.92 8.21 4.87
CA PRO A 32 8.95 7.19 4.75
C PRO A 32 9.58 7.22 3.34
N PHE A 33 10.80 7.72 3.22
CA PHE A 33 11.57 7.64 1.97
C PHE A 33 12.23 6.25 1.84
N PRO A 34 11.80 5.38 0.88
CA PRO A 34 12.18 3.97 0.89
C PRO A 34 13.38 3.64 -0.02
N LEU A 35 14.07 4.65 -0.56
CA LEU A 35 15.16 4.45 -1.53
C LEU A 35 16.50 4.57 -0.85
N GLU A 36 17.41 3.68 -1.25
CA GLU A 36 18.81 3.70 -0.85
C GLU A 36 19.67 4.10 -2.05
N ALA A 37 20.83 4.70 -1.78
CA ALA A 37 21.84 4.94 -2.81
C ALA A 37 22.33 3.62 -3.44
N GLY A 38 22.81 3.68 -4.69
CA GLY A 38 23.34 2.50 -5.39
C GLY A 38 22.32 1.75 -6.26
N GLY A 39 21.22 2.42 -6.61
CA GLY A 39 20.35 2.06 -7.72
C GLY A 39 19.23 1.05 -7.41
N PHE A 40 18.40 0.82 -8.43
CA PHE A 40 17.21 -0.01 -8.38
C PHE A 40 17.55 -1.48 -8.10
N ARG A 41 16.86 -2.05 -7.11
CA ARG A 41 16.94 -3.47 -6.79
C ARG A 41 15.55 -4.07 -6.64
N LEU A 42 15.28 -5.10 -7.43
CA LEU A 42 14.09 -5.92 -7.26
C LEU A 42 14.33 -6.94 -6.13
N ALA A 43 13.85 -6.64 -4.93
CA ALA A 43 14.00 -7.48 -3.75
C ALA A 43 12.72 -7.50 -2.90
N MET A 44 12.61 -8.46 -1.98
CA MET A 44 11.47 -8.53 -1.05
C MET A 44 11.48 -7.40 -0.02
N GLY A 45 12.67 -6.91 0.38
CA GLY A 45 12.81 -5.74 1.27
C GLY A 45 12.10 -5.88 2.63
N LEU A 46 11.99 -7.11 3.15
CA LEU A 46 11.23 -7.41 4.36
C LEU A 46 12.06 -7.11 5.62
N ARG A 47 11.41 -6.47 6.60
CA ARG A 47 11.89 -6.32 7.97
C ARG A 47 10.81 -6.72 8.97
N HIS A 48 11.20 -7.10 10.17
CA HIS A 48 10.24 -7.41 11.23
C HIS A 48 9.79 -6.14 11.95
N ILE A 49 8.52 -6.10 12.34
CA ILE A 49 7.94 -5.05 13.17
C ILE A 49 7.17 -5.66 14.34
N THR A 50 6.85 -4.84 15.33
CA THR A 50 6.05 -5.27 16.49
C THR A 50 4.55 -5.17 16.18
N GLU A 51 3.74 -5.78 17.05
CA GLU A 51 2.28 -5.63 17.00
C GLU A 51 1.84 -4.17 17.12
N ALA A 52 2.51 -3.39 17.99
CA ALA A 52 2.19 -1.97 18.21
C ALA A 52 2.37 -1.14 16.93
N ASP A 53 3.36 -1.51 16.10
CA ASP A 53 3.68 -0.82 14.85
C ASP A 53 2.86 -1.34 13.66
N TRP A 54 1.95 -2.30 13.84
CA TRP A 54 1.29 -2.95 12.71
C TRP A 54 0.49 -1.96 11.86
N LEU A 55 -0.44 -1.25 12.47
CA LEU A 55 -1.26 -0.22 11.85
C LEU A 55 -0.60 1.15 12.05
N LEU A 56 -0.68 2.00 11.03
CA LEU A 56 0.00 3.30 11.01
C LEU A 56 -1.00 4.43 10.71
N PRO A 57 -1.77 4.87 11.74
CA PRO A 57 -2.54 6.09 11.62
C PRO A 57 -1.59 7.28 11.39
N GLY A 58 -1.98 8.18 10.50
CA GLY A 58 -1.18 9.36 10.14
C GLY A 58 -1.95 10.67 10.22
N PRO A 59 -1.27 11.81 10.02
CA PRO A 59 -1.91 13.14 10.01
C PRO A 59 -2.93 13.30 8.87
N ASP A 60 -2.77 12.55 7.78
CA ASP A 60 -3.67 12.44 6.63
C ASP A 60 -4.95 11.61 6.90
N ARG A 61 -5.18 11.16 8.14
CA ARG A 61 -6.29 10.25 8.47
C ARG A 61 -7.65 10.83 8.13
N ALA A 62 -7.93 12.08 8.45
CA ALA A 62 -9.27 12.66 8.25
C ALA A 62 -9.68 12.58 6.77
N GLU A 63 -8.78 12.98 5.87
CA GLU A 63 -9.00 13.00 4.43
C GLU A 63 -9.02 11.59 3.84
N GLN A 64 -8.08 10.74 4.20
CA GLN A 64 -8.08 9.36 3.71
C GLN A 64 -9.33 8.60 4.16
N MET A 65 -9.78 8.76 5.41
CA MET A 65 -10.99 8.09 5.86
C MET A 65 -12.25 8.64 5.18
N ALA A 66 -12.29 9.94 4.85
CA ALA A 66 -13.38 10.51 4.07
C ALA A 66 -13.42 9.92 2.65
N GLU A 67 -12.27 9.80 1.97
CA GLU A 67 -12.20 9.20 0.64
C GLU A 67 -12.54 7.70 0.67
N ARG A 68 -12.09 6.96 1.69
CA ARG A 68 -12.51 5.57 1.91
C ARG A 68 -14.01 5.47 2.07
N ALA A 69 -14.62 6.31 2.89
CA ALA A 69 -16.06 6.32 3.10
C ALA A 69 -16.82 6.61 1.80
N ARG A 70 -16.34 7.57 0.99
CA ARG A 70 -16.90 7.88 -0.33
C ARG A 70 -16.81 6.67 -1.25
N LEU A 71 -15.65 6.05 -1.42
CA LEU A 71 -15.45 4.88 -2.28
C LEU A 71 -16.30 3.68 -1.84
N LEU A 72 -16.38 3.42 -0.53
CA LEU A 72 -17.20 2.36 0.03
C LEU A 72 -18.71 2.62 -0.19
N GLY A 73 -19.14 3.88 -0.20
CA GLY A 73 -20.53 4.26 -0.43
C GLY A 73 -20.92 4.26 -1.91
N GLU A 74 -20.07 4.83 -2.77
CA GLU A 74 -20.38 5.10 -4.17
C GLU A 74 -19.95 3.99 -5.13
N GLN A 75 -18.86 3.28 -4.82
CA GLN A 75 -18.26 2.27 -5.70
C GLN A 75 -17.84 1.00 -4.95
N PRO A 76 -18.72 0.41 -4.10
CA PRO A 76 -18.36 -0.71 -3.25
C PRO A 76 -17.82 -1.92 -4.03
N ASP A 77 -18.37 -2.23 -5.20
CA ASP A 77 -17.96 -3.39 -6.00
C ASP A 77 -16.53 -3.26 -6.57
N SER A 78 -16.01 -2.04 -6.65
CA SER A 78 -14.62 -1.78 -7.07
C SER A 78 -13.61 -1.99 -5.94
N VAL A 79 -14.04 -1.84 -4.69
CA VAL A 79 -13.15 -1.79 -3.51
C VAL A 79 -13.40 -2.90 -2.50
N LEU A 80 -14.50 -3.64 -2.59
CA LEU A 80 -14.86 -4.74 -1.70
C LEU A 80 -15.11 -6.02 -2.48
N ALA A 81 -14.48 -7.10 -2.05
CA ALA A 81 -14.82 -8.43 -2.52
C ALA A 81 -14.48 -9.47 -1.46
N CYS A 82 -15.28 -10.53 -1.35
CA CYS A 82 -15.04 -11.62 -0.41
C CYS A 82 -15.60 -12.90 -1.01
N LEU A 83 -14.73 -13.90 -1.17
CA LEU A 83 -15.15 -15.27 -1.47
C LEU A 83 -15.69 -15.91 -0.18
N PRO A 84 -16.58 -16.92 -0.29
CA PRO A 84 -17.12 -17.62 0.87
C PRO A 84 -16.04 -18.16 1.84
N SER A 85 -14.90 -18.62 1.30
CA SER A 85 -13.77 -19.12 2.11
C SER A 85 -13.17 -18.06 3.05
N ALA A 86 -13.27 -16.78 2.70
CA ALA A 86 -12.65 -15.68 3.43
C ALA A 86 -13.57 -15.06 4.48
N GLU A 87 -14.86 -15.42 4.55
CA GLU A 87 -15.82 -14.72 5.39
C GLU A 87 -15.45 -14.75 6.87
N ARG A 88 -15.07 -15.93 7.36
CA ARG A 88 -14.62 -16.12 8.74
C ARG A 88 -13.31 -15.38 9.02
N ALA A 89 -12.36 -15.43 8.08
CA ALA A 89 -11.10 -14.71 8.19
C ALA A 89 -11.35 -13.20 8.33
N ALA A 90 -12.23 -12.63 7.51
CA ALA A 90 -12.59 -11.20 7.59
C ALA A 90 -13.13 -10.80 8.96
N GLY A 91 -13.99 -11.62 9.58
CA GLY A 91 -14.49 -11.34 10.94
C GLY A 91 -13.40 -11.46 12.03
N ILE A 92 -12.44 -12.37 11.87
CA ILE A 92 -11.28 -12.45 12.77
C ILE A 92 -10.43 -11.19 12.63
N VAL A 93 -10.15 -10.75 11.39
CA VAL A 93 -9.38 -9.52 11.14
C VAL A 93 -10.08 -8.29 11.73
N LEU A 94 -11.41 -8.18 11.59
CA LEU A 94 -12.17 -7.11 12.23
C LEU A 94 -11.94 -7.09 13.75
N ARG A 95 -12.02 -8.23 14.42
CA ARG A 95 -11.78 -8.34 15.87
C ARG A 95 -10.33 -8.12 16.28
N LEU A 96 -9.37 -8.34 15.38
CA LEU A 96 -7.97 -7.99 15.63
C LEU A 96 -7.76 -6.46 15.62
N VAL A 97 -8.49 -5.73 14.79
CA VAL A 97 -8.42 -4.27 14.70
C VAL A 97 -9.28 -3.60 15.77
N ASP A 98 -10.48 -4.11 16.02
CA ASP A 98 -11.40 -3.67 17.07
C ASP A 98 -11.93 -4.88 17.87
N PRO A 99 -11.33 -5.19 19.03
CA PRO A 99 -11.75 -6.31 19.88
C PRO A 99 -13.22 -6.24 20.35
N ASN A 100 -13.84 -5.05 20.31
CA ASN A 100 -15.23 -4.83 20.72
C ASN A 100 -16.20 -4.85 19.53
N ALA A 101 -15.71 -5.06 18.32
CA ALA A 101 -16.55 -5.09 17.13
C ALA A 101 -17.64 -6.16 17.26
N ALA A 102 -18.85 -5.82 16.81
CA ALA A 102 -19.95 -6.77 16.71
C ALA A 102 -19.57 -7.97 15.82
N GLY A 103 -20.30 -9.08 15.94
CA GLY A 103 -20.06 -10.33 15.21
C GLY A 103 -20.34 -10.26 13.71
N ALA A 104 -19.62 -9.41 12.97
CA ALA A 104 -19.66 -9.34 11.51
C ALA A 104 -18.61 -10.26 10.87
N ASN A 105 -18.91 -10.73 9.66
CA ASN A 105 -18.04 -11.55 8.80
C ASN A 105 -18.14 -11.07 7.34
N GLY A 106 -17.31 -11.63 6.46
CA GLY A 106 -17.39 -11.40 5.01
C GLY A 106 -17.29 -9.93 4.61
N ILE A 107 -18.10 -9.53 3.62
CA ILE A 107 -18.18 -8.15 3.12
C ILE A 107 -18.50 -7.15 4.25
N ALA A 108 -19.37 -7.51 5.20
CA ALA A 108 -19.73 -6.61 6.28
C ALA A 108 -18.52 -6.30 7.19
N ALA A 109 -17.70 -7.30 7.48
CA ALA A 109 -16.47 -7.12 8.24
C ALA A 109 -15.40 -6.33 7.48
N LEU A 110 -15.20 -6.62 6.19
CA LEU A 110 -14.27 -5.87 5.32
C LEU A 110 -14.68 -4.40 5.17
N ARG A 111 -15.99 -4.14 5.03
CA ARG A 111 -16.53 -2.77 5.00
C ARG A 111 -16.27 -2.04 6.31
N ALA A 112 -16.51 -2.69 7.45
CA ALA A 112 -16.23 -2.11 8.76
C ALA A 112 -14.74 -1.75 8.91
N LEU A 113 -13.83 -2.66 8.54
CA LEU A 113 -12.38 -2.39 8.51
C LEU A 113 -12.05 -1.14 7.67
N GLY A 114 -12.66 -1.01 6.49
CA GLY A 114 -12.51 0.16 5.61
C GLY A 114 -12.91 1.49 6.24
N HIS A 115 -13.84 1.48 7.19
CA HIS A 115 -14.27 2.66 7.94
C HIS A 115 -13.49 2.89 9.25
N LEU A 116 -12.68 1.93 9.71
CA LEU A 116 -11.96 2.02 10.98
C LEU A 116 -10.54 2.58 10.81
N VAL A 117 -9.82 2.15 9.77
CA VAL A 117 -8.38 2.45 9.61
C VAL A 117 -8.01 2.76 8.16
N GLN A 118 -6.81 3.33 7.96
CA GLN A 118 -6.33 3.83 6.67
C GLN A 118 -5.79 2.73 5.75
N GLU A 119 -5.44 1.58 6.31
CA GLU A 119 -4.93 0.42 5.59
C GLU A 119 -6.01 -0.21 4.71
N ASP A 120 -5.62 -0.57 3.49
CA ASP A 120 -6.29 -1.62 2.73
C ASP A 120 -5.95 -2.99 3.32
N PHE A 121 -6.89 -3.92 3.24
CA PHE A 121 -6.73 -5.28 3.74
C PHE A 121 -6.98 -6.27 2.61
N CYS A 122 -6.07 -7.21 2.44
CA CYS A 122 -6.14 -8.32 1.52
C CYS A 122 -5.94 -9.63 2.30
N ILE A 123 -6.90 -10.54 2.17
CA ILE A 123 -6.88 -11.86 2.80
C ILE A 123 -6.35 -12.85 1.77
N MET A 124 -5.24 -13.48 2.11
CA MET A 124 -4.57 -14.49 1.29
C MET A 124 -4.76 -15.86 1.94
N GLN A 125 -5.49 -16.77 1.30
CA GLN A 125 -5.70 -18.12 1.84
C GLN A 125 -5.05 -19.16 0.94
N ARG A 126 -4.45 -20.17 1.57
CA ARG A 126 -3.99 -21.38 0.89
C ARG A 126 -4.95 -22.53 1.22
N PRO A 127 -5.77 -22.97 0.25
CA PRO A 127 -6.61 -24.16 0.41
C PRO A 127 -5.78 -25.39 0.76
N ALA A 128 -6.34 -26.31 1.54
CA ALA A 128 -5.61 -27.51 2.00
C ALA A 128 -5.09 -28.42 0.86
N ASN A 129 -5.71 -28.34 -0.32
CA ASN A 129 -5.37 -29.12 -1.51
C ASN A 129 -4.50 -28.35 -2.51
N GLU A 130 -3.99 -27.16 -2.16
CA GLU A 130 -3.19 -26.33 -3.05
C GLU A 130 -1.90 -25.86 -2.39
N ASP A 131 -0.85 -25.69 -3.19
CA ASP A 131 0.45 -25.20 -2.73
C ASP A 131 0.57 -23.66 -2.79
N SER A 132 -0.43 -22.96 -3.33
CA SER A 132 -0.36 -21.51 -3.55
C SER A 132 -1.43 -20.76 -2.76
N TYR A 133 -1.04 -19.59 -2.27
CA TYR A 133 -1.97 -18.63 -1.66
C TYR A 133 -2.74 -17.89 -2.74
N ARG A 134 -4.03 -17.67 -2.50
CA ARG A 134 -4.95 -16.92 -3.37
C ARG A 134 -5.49 -15.70 -2.64
N LEU A 135 -5.74 -14.62 -3.38
CA LEU A 135 -6.48 -13.47 -2.85
C LEU A 135 -7.96 -13.84 -2.73
N THR A 136 -8.47 -14.01 -1.51
CA THR A 136 -9.83 -14.52 -1.29
C THR A 136 -10.79 -13.48 -0.70
N GLY A 137 -10.29 -12.36 -0.20
CA GLY A 137 -11.12 -11.22 0.17
C GLY A 137 -10.31 -9.95 0.35
N ALA A 138 -10.91 -8.80 0.12
CA ALA A 138 -10.24 -7.52 0.34
C ALA A 138 -11.21 -6.36 0.58
N VAL A 139 -10.72 -5.37 1.32
CA VAL A 139 -11.11 -3.97 1.18
C VAL A 139 -9.90 -3.20 0.65
N LEU A 140 -9.99 -2.77 -0.62
CA LEU A 140 -8.92 -2.16 -1.40
C LEU A 140 -9.39 -0.80 -1.92
N CYS A 141 -9.37 0.21 -1.06
CA CYS A 141 -9.80 1.56 -1.42
C CYS A 141 -8.73 2.33 -2.19
N PHE A 142 -7.44 2.05 -1.99
CA PHE A 142 -6.36 2.79 -2.64
C PHE A 142 -5.48 1.85 -3.47
N PRO A 143 -6.01 1.21 -4.53
CA PRO A 143 -5.19 0.44 -5.46
C PRO A 143 -4.17 1.32 -6.17
N ASN A 144 -3.10 0.69 -6.65
CA ASN A 144 -2.06 1.34 -7.44
C ASN A 144 -1.91 0.64 -8.79
N ARG A 145 -2.79 1.01 -9.72
CA ARG A 145 -2.90 0.54 -11.10
C ARG A 145 -3.25 -0.94 -11.25
N TRP A 146 -4.12 -1.44 -10.37
CA TRP A 146 -4.72 -2.76 -10.51
C TRP A 146 -6.12 -2.80 -9.91
N ARG A 147 -6.99 -3.65 -10.49
CA ARG A 147 -8.38 -3.80 -10.05
C ARG A 147 -8.52 -5.04 -9.17
N LEU A 148 -9.27 -4.91 -8.07
CA LEU A 148 -9.55 -6.03 -7.19
C LEU A 148 -10.23 -7.19 -7.93
N ALA A 149 -11.19 -6.89 -8.81
CA ALA A 149 -11.91 -7.87 -9.61
C ALA A 149 -10.99 -8.75 -10.48
N ASP A 150 -9.89 -8.19 -10.98
CA ASP A 150 -8.95 -8.92 -11.85
C ASP A 150 -8.04 -9.89 -11.06
N LYS A 151 -7.93 -9.67 -9.73
CA LYS A 151 -7.00 -10.38 -8.85
C LYS A 151 -7.69 -11.33 -7.87
N LEU A 152 -8.98 -11.13 -7.59
CA LEU A 152 -9.73 -12.01 -6.70
C LEU A 152 -9.73 -13.45 -7.21
N GLY A 153 -9.49 -14.40 -6.31
CA GLY A 153 -9.38 -15.83 -6.58
C GLY A 153 -8.09 -16.27 -7.27
N GLN A 154 -7.27 -15.35 -7.76
CA GLN A 154 -6.03 -15.67 -8.46
C GLN A 154 -4.94 -16.14 -7.48
N PRO A 155 -4.10 -17.11 -7.87
CA PRO A 155 -2.95 -17.51 -7.07
C PRO A 155 -1.86 -16.43 -7.11
N MET A 156 -0.91 -16.49 -6.18
CA MET A 156 0.17 -15.50 -6.05
C MET A 156 0.89 -15.20 -7.37
N ALA A 157 1.22 -16.24 -8.16
CA ALA A 157 1.86 -16.06 -9.46
C ALA A 157 0.94 -15.39 -10.50
N GLY A 158 -0.36 -15.70 -10.49
CA GLY A 158 -1.35 -15.07 -11.36
C GLY A 158 -1.54 -13.59 -11.04
N ILE A 159 -1.55 -13.24 -9.75
CA ILE A 159 -1.64 -11.84 -9.30
C ILE A 159 -0.46 -11.03 -9.85
N HIS A 160 0.75 -11.60 -9.76
CA HIS A 160 2.02 -10.93 -10.10
C HIS A 160 2.49 -11.14 -11.54
N THR A 161 1.71 -11.78 -12.41
CA THR A 161 2.06 -11.97 -13.82
C THR A 161 2.49 -10.69 -14.55
N PRO A 162 1.90 -9.50 -14.30
CA PRO A 162 2.33 -8.27 -14.95
C PRO A 162 3.69 -7.71 -14.46
N VAL A 163 4.23 -8.21 -13.34
CA VAL A 163 5.45 -7.68 -12.72
C VAL A 163 6.69 -8.22 -13.45
N PRO A 164 7.52 -7.35 -14.08
CA PRO A 164 8.69 -7.81 -14.81
C PRO A 164 9.68 -8.55 -13.90
N ALA A 165 10.22 -9.65 -14.42
CA ALA A 165 11.14 -10.56 -13.72
C ALA A 165 10.61 -11.18 -12.41
N TYR A 166 9.29 -11.13 -12.13
CA TYR A 166 8.74 -11.73 -10.91
C TYR A 166 8.95 -13.24 -10.85
N THR A 167 8.54 -13.96 -11.90
CA THR A 167 8.66 -15.43 -11.98
C THR A 167 10.10 -15.88 -11.76
N ASP A 168 11.04 -15.18 -12.39
CA ASP A 168 12.45 -15.57 -12.39
C ASP A 168 13.18 -15.19 -11.09
N LYS A 169 12.84 -14.04 -10.49
CA LYS A 169 13.61 -13.48 -9.36
C LYS A 169 12.90 -13.50 -8.02
N LEU A 170 11.56 -13.43 -7.99
CA LEU A 170 10.79 -13.20 -6.76
C LEU A 170 9.85 -14.34 -6.38
N GLN A 171 9.30 -15.10 -7.33
CA GLN A 171 8.28 -16.11 -7.02
C GLN A 171 8.74 -17.10 -5.95
N LYS A 172 9.87 -17.80 -6.16
CA LYS A 172 10.40 -18.78 -5.19
C LYS A 172 10.68 -18.15 -3.80
N PRO A 173 11.37 -16.99 -3.69
CA PRO A 173 11.50 -16.29 -2.42
C PRO A 173 10.18 -15.96 -1.73
N VAL A 174 9.19 -15.46 -2.47
CA VAL A 174 7.87 -15.09 -1.95
C VAL A 174 7.11 -16.31 -1.45
N ASP A 175 7.03 -17.38 -2.24
CA ASP A 175 6.33 -18.62 -1.87
C ASP A 175 6.93 -19.23 -0.59
N ARG A 176 8.26 -19.24 -0.50
CA ARG A 176 8.98 -19.70 0.70
C ARG A 176 8.73 -18.80 1.91
N PHE A 177 8.66 -17.48 1.71
CA PHE A 177 8.35 -16.55 2.79
C PHE A 177 6.93 -16.79 3.33
N PHE A 178 5.93 -16.85 2.44
CA PHE A 178 4.53 -17.12 2.81
C PHE A 178 4.39 -18.45 3.56
N THR A 179 5.05 -19.50 3.08
CA THR A 179 5.06 -20.82 3.75
C THR A 179 5.68 -20.76 5.15
N ASN A 180 6.76 -19.98 5.32
CA ASN A 180 7.54 -19.99 6.57
C ASN A 180 7.13 -18.92 7.59
N LEU A 181 6.32 -17.92 7.21
CA LEU A 181 5.88 -16.86 8.11
C LEU A 181 5.20 -17.46 9.35
N LYS A 182 5.76 -17.25 10.55
CA LYS A 182 5.22 -17.83 11.78
C LYS A 182 4.13 -16.95 12.38
N SER A 183 3.23 -17.58 13.13
CA SER A 183 2.25 -16.85 13.93
C SER A 183 2.93 -15.89 14.91
N GLY A 184 2.27 -14.77 15.20
CA GLY A 184 2.82 -13.69 16.03
C GLY A 184 4.00 -12.92 15.41
N LYS A 185 4.42 -13.23 14.18
CA LYS A 185 5.42 -12.43 13.45
C LYS A 185 4.74 -11.58 12.39
N ILE A 186 5.12 -10.30 12.37
CA ILE A 186 4.70 -9.34 11.35
C ILE A 186 5.94 -8.94 10.55
N ALA A 187 5.86 -9.13 9.24
CA ALA A 187 6.85 -8.61 8.32
C ALA A 187 6.30 -7.35 7.65
N MET A 188 7.18 -6.41 7.35
CA MET A 188 6.86 -5.20 6.65
C MET A 188 7.89 -4.90 5.57
N ARG A 189 7.42 -4.34 4.46
CA ARG A 189 8.25 -3.82 3.38
C ARG A 189 7.63 -2.52 2.86
N HIS A 190 8.39 -1.81 2.06
CA HIS A 190 7.87 -0.74 1.23
C HIS A 190 7.78 -1.19 -0.23
N ASN A 191 6.73 -0.74 -0.91
CA ASN A 191 6.68 -0.59 -2.36
C ASN A 191 6.52 0.90 -2.67
N TRP A 192 6.97 1.35 -3.83
CA TRP A 192 6.92 2.76 -4.19
C TRP A 192 6.71 2.98 -5.69
N SER A 193 6.14 4.12 -6.03
CA SER A 193 5.97 4.62 -7.40
C SER A 193 5.94 6.15 -7.42
N LEU A 194 6.05 6.74 -8.60
CA LEU A 194 5.83 8.16 -8.85
C LEU A 194 4.53 8.36 -9.61
N HIS A 195 3.82 9.43 -9.27
CA HIS A 195 2.56 9.84 -9.88
C HIS A 195 2.61 11.32 -10.21
N ALA A 196 1.93 11.75 -11.28
CA ALA A 196 1.79 13.17 -11.64
C ALA A 196 0.60 13.83 -10.93
N ASP A 197 0.01 13.14 -9.96
CA ASP A 197 -1.19 13.53 -9.24
C ASP A 197 -1.15 12.93 -7.83
N SER A 198 -1.95 13.48 -6.92
CA SER A 198 -2.09 13.01 -5.54
C SER A 198 -3.27 12.04 -5.34
N ILE A 199 -3.89 11.55 -6.41
CA ILE A 199 -5.10 10.73 -6.34
C ILE A 199 -4.77 9.38 -5.65
N LEU A 200 -5.63 8.98 -4.71
CA LEU A 200 -5.44 7.75 -3.93
C LEU A 200 -5.97 6.50 -4.63
N PHE A 201 -7.10 6.62 -5.33
CA PHE A 201 -7.79 5.53 -6.02
C PHE A 201 -7.38 5.45 -7.50
N HIS A 202 -6.38 4.60 -7.79
CA HIS A 202 -5.91 4.33 -9.15
C HIS A 202 -6.17 2.87 -9.54
N PRO A 203 -7.40 2.47 -9.93
CA PRO A 203 -7.71 1.09 -10.27
C PRO A 203 -7.20 0.69 -11.68
N ALA A 204 -7.07 1.66 -12.58
CA ALA A 204 -6.62 1.47 -13.96
C ALA A 204 -5.16 1.89 -14.14
N SER A 205 -4.49 1.35 -15.15
CA SER A 205 -3.11 1.70 -15.48
C SER A 205 -2.97 3.10 -16.09
N SER A 206 -4.03 3.65 -16.68
CA SER A 206 -4.08 5.00 -17.24
C SER A 206 -5.51 5.55 -17.24
N SER A 207 -5.62 6.88 -17.26
CA SER A 207 -6.84 7.65 -17.50
C SER A 207 -6.45 8.91 -18.28
N GLU A 208 -7.37 9.52 -19.01
CA GLU A 208 -7.08 10.76 -19.76
C GLU A 208 -6.60 11.89 -18.82
N ASP A 209 -7.14 11.94 -17.60
CA ASP A 209 -6.74 12.90 -16.58
C ASP A 209 -5.29 12.67 -16.14
N HIS A 210 -4.91 11.41 -15.94
CA HIS A 210 -3.54 11.03 -15.60
C HIS A 210 -2.57 11.40 -16.73
N ASP A 211 -2.93 11.11 -17.98
CA ASP A 211 -2.08 11.42 -19.13
C ASP A 211 -1.87 12.93 -19.30
N ARG A 212 -2.92 13.73 -19.06
CA ARG A 212 -2.81 15.20 -19.02
C ARG A 212 -1.94 15.69 -17.86
N ALA A 213 -2.08 15.10 -16.68
CA ALA A 213 -1.25 15.44 -15.53
C ALA A 213 0.23 15.17 -15.83
N VAL A 214 0.56 13.99 -16.36
CA VAL A 214 1.92 13.61 -16.79
C VAL A 214 2.45 14.60 -17.83
N ALA A 215 1.65 14.97 -18.83
CA ALA A 215 2.06 15.91 -19.87
C ALA A 215 2.34 17.34 -19.36
N SER A 216 1.81 17.70 -18.19
CA SER A 216 2.03 19.02 -17.57
C SER A 216 3.30 19.12 -16.71
N VAL A 217 3.96 17.98 -16.47
CA VAL A 217 5.16 17.93 -15.64
C VAL A 217 6.36 18.49 -16.40
N THR A 218 7.06 19.41 -15.78
CA THR A 218 8.29 20.03 -16.27
C THR A 218 9.37 19.98 -15.20
N ALA A 219 10.63 20.19 -15.59
CA ALA A 219 11.74 20.29 -14.64
C ALA A 219 11.53 21.37 -13.55
N SER A 220 10.82 22.45 -13.87
CA SER A 220 10.59 23.56 -12.93
C SER A 220 9.47 23.27 -11.92
N ASN A 221 8.53 22.38 -12.25
CA ASN A 221 7.38 22.09 -11.38
C ASN A 221 7.39 20.67 -10.78
N ALA A 222 8.28 19.77 -11.21
CA ALA A 222 8.25 18.36 -10.81
C ALA A 222 8.33 18.15 -9.29
N GLY A 223 9.02 19.02 -8.54
CA GLY A 223 9.04 18.98 -7.08
C GLY A 223 7.67 19.11 -6.41
N GLU A 224 6.72 19.79 -7.07
CA GLU A 224 5.39 20.11 -6.56
C GLU A 224 4.29 19.25 -7.20
N THR A 225 4.47 18.88 -8.47
CA THR A 225 3.45 18.19 -9.28
C THR A 225 3.69 16.69 -9.40
N VAL A 226 4.90 16.21 -9.11
CA VAL A 226 5.18 14.77 -9.02
C VAL A 226 5.15 14.36 -7.55
N PHE A 227 4.41 13.29 -7.29
CA PHE A 227 4.21 12.74 -5.97
C PHE A 227 4.89 11.38 -5.86
N MET A 228 5.66 11.20 -4.78
CA MET A 228 6.09 9.88 -4.36
C MET A 228 4.94 9.21 -3.61
N ARG A 229 4.54 8.04 -4.10
CA ARG A 229 3.59 7.15 -3.44
C ARG A 229 4.35 5.99 -2.82
N VAL A 230 4.19 5.78 -1.52
CA VAL A 230 4.79 4.68 -0.76
C VAL A 230 3.69 3.83 -0.17
N GLU A 231 3.77 2.53 -0.42
CA GLU A 231 2.91 1.52 0.18
C GLU A 231 3.69 0.81 1.28
N ARG A 232 3.35 1.11 2.53
CA ARG A 232 3.81 0.33 3.68
C ARG A 232 2.97 -0.93 3.77
N GLN A 233 3.60 -2.02 3.40
CA GLN A 233 2.99 -3.32 3.17
C GLN A 233 3.34 -4.24 4.33
N THR A 234 2.35 -4.77 5.06
CA THR A 234 2.59 -5.72 6.14
C THR A 234 1.97 -7.09 5.86
N LEU A 235 2.63 -8.15 6.35
CA LEU A 235 2.23 -9.54 6.19
C LEU A 235 2.25 -10.22 7.56
N ARG A 236 1.13 -10.82 7.96
CA ARG A 236 1.02 -11.62 9.19
C ARG A 236 0.14 -12.84 8.98
N ARG A 237 0.37 -13.91 9.74
CA ARG A 237 -0.53 -15.08 9.75
C ARG A 237 -1.75 -14.79 10.63
N ILE A 238 -2.91 -15.29 10.20
CA ILE A 238 -4.17 -15.27 10.95
C ILE A 238 -4.49 -16.70 11.37
N GLU A 239 -4.75 -16.90 12.66
CA GLU A 239 -5.13 -18.19 13.23
C GLU A 239 -6.65 -18.31 13.38
N GLY A 240 -7.16 -19.55 13.44
CA GLY A 240 -8.57 -19.82 13.72
C GLY A 240 -9.55 -19.60 12.57
N ALA A 241 -9.05 -19.27 11.37
CA ALA A 241 -9.85 -19.08 10.15
C ALA A 241 -10.22 -20.39 9.43
N GLY A 242 -9.60 -21.52 9.79
CA GLY A 242 -9.77 -22.81 9.12
C GLY A 242 -8.64 -23.10 8.12
N ASP A 243 -8.55 -22.28 7.07
CA ASP A 243 -7.46 -22.34 6.09
C ASP A 243 -6.18 -21.65 6.57
N ASP A 244 -5.06 -22.00 5.94
CA ASP A 244 -3.79 -21.33 6.16
C ASP A 244 -3.85 -19.90 5.59
N THR A 245 -3.97 -18.91 6.48
CA THR A 245 -4.38 -17.54 6.11
C THR A 245 -3.29 -16.53 6.44
N ILE A 246 -2.91 -15.72 5.45
CA ILE A 246 -2.05 -14.55 5.59
C ILE A 246 -2.88 -13.30 5.35
N LEU A 247 -2.77 -12.34 6.27
CA LEU A 247 -3.29 -11.01 6.10
C LEU A 247 -2.20 -10.12 5.52
N PHE A 248 -2.52 -9.47 4.42
CA PHE A 248 -1.71 -8.46 3.76
C PHE A 248 -2.37 -7.09 3.96
N THR A 249 -1.71 -6.15 4.64
CA THR A 249 -2.22 -4.77 4.78
C THR A 249 -1.37 -3.78 4.00
N ILE A 250 -2.00 -2.74 3.47
CA ILE A 250 -1.35 -1.73 2.64
C ILE A 250 -1.73 -0.34 3.15
N ARG A 251 -0.78 0.35 3.78
CA ARG A 251 -0.92 1.77 4.11
C ARG A 251 -0.30 2.62 3.00
N THR A 252 -1.12 3.44 2.36
CA THR A 252 -0.71 4.31 1.25
C THR A 252 -0.34 5.70 1.74
N LEU A 253 0.92 6.09 1.62
CA LEU A 253 1.44 7.42 1.93
C LEU A 253 1.80 8.13 0.62
N ILE A 254 1.42 9.40 0.49
CA ILE A 254 1.70 10.21 -0.71
C ILE A 254 2.27 11.55 -0.26
N ALA A 255 3.33 12.02 -0.92
CA ALA A 255 3.88 13.36 -0.72
C ALA A 255 4.50 13.90 -2.02
N PRO A 256 4.47 15.22 -2.26
CA PRO A 256 5.22 15.84 -3.36
C PRO A 256 6.71 15.49 -3.29
N LEU A 257 7.40 15.45 -4.42
CA LEU A 257 8.84 15.12 -4.47
C LEU A 257 9.70 16.08 -3.63
N ALA A 258 9.36 17.37 -3.57
CA ALA A 258 10.06 18.33 -2.74
C ALA A 258 9.94 18.03 -1.23
N VAL A 259 8.87 17.33 -0.81
CA VAL A 259 8.67 16.87 0.56
C VAL A 259 9.34 15.50 0.78
N ALA A 260 9.13 14.57 -0.15
CA ALA A 260 9.65 13.21 -0.04
C ALA A 260 11.18 13.15 -0.15
N ALA A 261 11.76 13.89 -1.10
CA ALA A 261 13.19 13.98 -1.40
C ALA A 261 13.75 15.36 -1.02
N ASP A 262 13.54 15.73 0.24
CA ASP A 262 13.91 17.03 0.83
C ASP A 262 15.43 17.25 0.94
N THR A 263 16.24 16.19 1.07
CA THR A 263 17.70 16.27 1.13
C THR A 263 18.37 15.94 -0.21
N THR A 264 19.60 16.44 -0.41
CA THR A 264 20.43 16.11 -1.57
C THR A 264 20.67 14.61 -1.69
N ASP A 265 20.94 13.92 -0.58
CA ASP A 265 21.14 12.47 -0.56
C ASP A 265 19.90 11.69 -1.01
N LYS A 266 18.71 12.10 -0.56
CA LYS A 266 17.45 11.48 -1.01
C LYS A 266 17.20 11.74 -2.50
N ARG A 267 17.46 12.96 -2.98
CA ARG A 267 17.35 13.26 -4.42
C ARG A 267 18.32 12.41 -5.24
N GLN A 268 19.57 12.25 -4.81
CA GLN A 268 20.53 11.39 -5.49
C GLN A 268 20.10 9.93 -5.47
N ALA A 269 19.63 9.41 -4.33
CA ALA A 269 19.12 8.05 -4.25
C ALA A 269 17.90 7.84 -5.16
N LEU A 270 17.00 8.84 -5.27
CA LEU A 270 15.89 8.81 -6.23
C LEU A 270 16.41 8.73 -7.66
N ASP A 271 17.35 9.59 -8.03
CA ASP A 271 17.93 9.63 -9.38
C ASP A 271 18.62 8.31 -9.74
N ASP A 272 19.47 7.79 -8.86
CA ASP A 272 20.14 6.49 -9.01
C ASP A 272 19.11 5.38 -9.25
N ASN A 273 18.02 5.35 -8.47
CA ASN A 273 16.98 4.33 -8.60
C ASN A 273 16.18 4.47 -9.90
N LEU A 274 15.90 5.69 -10.36
CA LEU A 274 15.17 5.91 -11.60
C LEU A 274 16.02 5.54 -12.83
N THR A 275 17.28 5.99 -12.86
CA THR A 275 18.20 5.81 -13.99
C THR A 275 18.65 4.36 -14.16
N THR A 276 18.81 3.61 -13.07
CA THR A 276 19.22 2.19 -13.12
C THR A 276 18.05 1.21 -13.18
N MET A 277 16.80 1.68 -13.06
CA MET A 277 15.62 0.83 -13.19
C MET A 277 15.51 0.29 -14.62
N PRO A 278 15.34 -1.03 -14.82
CA PRO A 278 15.07 -1.59 -16.15
C PRO A 278 13.84 -0.97 -16.83
N GLN A 279 13.90 -0.75 -18.15
CA GLN A 279 12.83 -0.05 -18.90
C GLN A 279 11.46 -0.74 -18.79
N ASP A 280 11.42 -2.07 -18.76
CA ASP A 280 10.19 -2.84 -18.56
C ASP A 280 9.56 -2.56 -17.19
N MET A 281 10.38 -2.42 -16.15
CA MET A 281 9.95 -2.04 -14.81
C MET A 281 9.49 -0.57 -14.74
N GLN A 282 10.18 0.34 -15.44
CA GLN A 282 9.75 1.74 -15.55
C GLN A 282 8.36 1.86 -16.21
N ARG A 283 8.12 1.06 -17.27
CA ARG A 283 6.82 0.98 -17.95
C ARG A 283 5.75 0.33 -17.09
N TYR A 284 6.06 -0.77 -16.41
CA TYR A 284 5.16 -1.44 -15.48
C TYR A 284 4.69 -0.51 -14.35
N LYS A 285 5.62 0.26 -13.76
CA LYS A 285 5.30 1.28 -12.75
C LYS A 285 4.70 2.57 -13.35
N ALA A 286 4.60 2.65 -14.67
CA ALA A 286 4.12 3.80 -15.42
C ALA A 286 4.81 5.13 -15.03
N MET A 287 6.13 5.06 -14.84
CA MET A 287 6.96 6.22 -14.49
C MET A 287 7.79 6.72 -15.67
N ALA A 288 7.85 5.97 -16.77
CA ALA A 288 8.75 6.26 -17.91
C ALA A 288 8.70 7.73 -18.38
N SER A 289 7.49 8.30 -18.49
CA SER A 289 7.30 9.70 -18.93
C SER A 289 7.64 10.75 -17.87
N LEU A 290 7.87 10.35 -16.61
CA LEU A 290 8.24 11.23 -15.51
C LEU A 290 9.76 11.26 -15.29
N LEU A 291 10.53 10.35 -15.87
CA LEU A 291 11.96 10.21 -15.60
C LEU A 291 12.73 11.48 -15.98
N ASP A 292 12.62 11.93 -17.23
CA ASP A 292 13.35 13.10 -17.73
C ASP A 292 13.07 14.39 -16.95
N PRO A 293 11.81 14.79 -16.70
CA PRO A 293 11.55 16.00 -15.93
C PRO A 293 11.97 15.88 -14.46
N VAL A 294 11.86 14.68 -13.85
CA VAL A 294 12.30 14.46 -12.46
C VAL A 294 13.82 14.51 -12.36
N HIS A 295 14.55 13.87 -13.28
CA HIS A 295 16.01 13.95 -13.36
C HIS A 295 16.47 15.41 -13.51
N SER A 296 15.86 16.13 -14.45
CA SER A 296 16.17 17.55 -14.70
C SER A 296 15.89 18.43 -13.49
N TRP A 297 14.80 18.17 -12.77
CA TRP A 297 14.49 18.84 -11.51
C TRP A 297 15.57 18.57 -10.46
N ILE A 298 15.98 17.30 -10.27
CA ILE A 298 17.03 16.91 -9.31
C ILE A 298 18.35 17.62 -9.63
N MET A 299 18.77 17.63 -10.90
CA MET A 299 20.01 18.30 -11.33
C MET A 299 19.96 19.82 -11.09
N ALA A 300 18.78 20.45 -11.17
CA ALA A 300 18.62 21.87 -10.87
C ALA A 300 18.64 22.20 -9.36
N GLN A 301 18.59 21.19 -8.47
CA GLN A 301 18.68 21.36 -7.01
C GLN A 301 20.10 21.13 -6.46
N GLN A 302 21.08 20.82 -7.33
CA GLN A 302 22.49 20.62 -6.98
C GLN A 302 23.26 21.94 -7.04
#